data_AF-A0A2R6LVB6-F1
#
_entry.id   AF-A0A2R6LVB6-F1
#
_cell.length_a   1.000
_cell.length_b   1.000
_cell.length_c   1.000
_cell.angle_alpha   90.00
_cell.angle_beta   90.00
_cell.angle_gamma   90.00
#
_symmetry.space_group_name_H-M   'P 1'
#
loop_
_entity.id
_entity.type
_entity.pdbx_description
1 polymer ?
#
loop_
_entity_poly.entity_id
_entity_poly.type
_entity_poly.pdbx_seq_one_letter_code
_entity_poly.pdbx_strand_id
1 'polypeptide(L)' 'ALMMQLGCDGIFVGSGIFGAEDPTAMGTAVVEAVNNYDDPETLQDIAKGIGKGMKGQANETMPEEEKLQGRGV' A
#
# COMPACT_ATOMS: atom_id res chain seq x y z
N ALA A 1 -1.22 6.56 4.37
CA ALA A 1 -0.21 6.16 5.36
C ALA A 1 -0.83 5.56 6.63
N LEU A 2 -1.80 4.65 6.49
CA LEU A 2 -2.57 4.12 7.64
C LEU A 2 -1.69 3.34 8.64
N MET A 3 -0.74 2.54 8.14
CA MET A 3 0.12 1.72 9.01
C MET A 3 0.94 2.55 9.99
N MET A 4 1.41 3.72 9.56
CA MET A 4 2.14 4.65 10.43
C MET A 4 1.22 5.20 11.53
N GLN A 5 -0.04 5.54 11.20
CA GLN A 5 -1.04 5.97 12.20
C GLN A 5 -1.39 4.87 13.21
N LEU A 6 -1.22 3.60 12.84
CA LEU A 6 -1.40 2.44 13.74
C LEU A 6 -0.15 2.15 14.59
N GLY A 7 0.89 2.98 14.52
CA GLY A 7 2.09 2.88 15.35
C GLY A 7 3.20 2.00 14.76
N CYS A 8 3.19 1.71 13.45
CA CYS A 8 4.32 1.04 12.81
C CYS A 8 5.51 2.00 12.65
N ASP A 9 6.74 1.50 12.89
CA ASP A 9 7.98 2.25 12.66
C ASP A 9 8.33 2.42 11.17
N GLY A 10 7.67 1.67 10.30
CA GLY A 10 7.86 1.71 8.86
C GLY A 10 6.98 0.70 8.12
N ILE A 11 7.07 0.70 6.79
CA ILE A 11 6.32 -0.22 5.92
C ILE A 11 7.25 -0.93 4.94
N PHE A 12 6.87 -2.13 4.55
CA PHE A 12 7.48 -2.85 3.43
C PHE A 12 6.58 -2.76 2.21
N VAL A 13 7.19 -2.49 1.06
CA VAL A 13 6.50 -2.37 -0.23
C VAL A 13 7.30 -3.13 -1.29
N GLY A 14 6.57 -3.87 -2.13
CA GLY A 14 7.14 -4.66 -3.22
C GLY A 14 6.31 -4.48 -4.49
N SER A 15 5.47 -5.46 -4.79
CA SER A 15 4.64 -5.50 -6.00
C SER A 15 3.67 -4.32 -6.13
N GLY A 16 3.28 -3.67 -5.03
CA GLY A 16 2.48 -2.45 -5.05
C GLY A 16 3.15 -1.26 -5.75
N ILE A 17 4.49 -1.20 -5.79
CA ILE A 17 5.25 -0.19 -6.53
C ILE A 17 5.56 -0.70 -7.94
N PHE A 18 6.21 -1.85 -8.06
CA PHE A 18 6.70 -2.35 -9.35
C PHE A 18 5.60 -2.87 -10.28
N GLY A 19 4.41 -3.17 -9.75
CA GLY A 19 3.22 -3.53 -10.52
C GLY A 19 2.28 -2.34 -10.81
N ALA A 20 2.68 -1.12 -10.44
CA ALA A 20 1.93 0.09 -10.76
C ALA A 20 2.15 0.53 -12.22
N GLU A 21 1.27 1.38 -12.72
CA GLU A 21 1.37 1.99 -14.05
C GLU A 21 2.65 2.84 -14.19
N ASP A 22 2.99 3.63 -13.17
CA ASP A 22 4.27 4.34 -13.05
C ASP A 22 4.94 3.98 -11.71
N PRO A 23 5.89 3.03 -11.72
CA PRO A 23 6.61 2.62 -10.51
C PRO A 23 7.41 3.75 -9.86
N THR A 24 7.93 4.71 -10.64
CA THR A 24 8.74 5.80 -10.09
C THR A 24 7.85 6.78 -9.34
N ALA A 25 6.75 7.21 -9.96
CA ALA A 25 5.78 8.08 -9.30
C ALA A 25 5.17 7.42 -8.07
N MET A 26 4.80 6.14 -8.16
CA MET A 26 4.25 5.37 -7.03
C MET A 26 5.26 5.25 -5.88
N GLY A 27 6.52 4.94 -6.19
CA GLY A 27 7.58 4.82 -5.18
C GLY A 27 7.81 6.13 -4.44
N THR A 28 7.92 7.26 -5.16
CA THR A 28 8.07 8.59 -4.57
C THR A 28 6.88 8.93 -3.67
N ALA A 29 5.66 8.73 -4.16
CA ALA A 29 4.45 9.01 -3.37
C ALA A 29 4.35 8.17 -2.10
N VAL A 30 4.76 6.90 -2.13
CA VAL A 30 4.79 6.05 -0.94
C VAL A 30 5.77 6.59 0.11
N VAL A 31 6.97 7.00 -0.31
CA VAL A 31 7.97 7.58 0.59
C VAL A 31 7.47 8.90 1.19
N GLU A 32 6.91 9.79 0.36
CA GLU A 32 6.34 11.06 0.82
C GLU A 32 5.18 10.85 1.79
N ALA A 33 4.31 9.88 1.51
CA ALA A 33 3.17 9.57 2.38
C ALA A 33 3.62 9.02 3.75
N VAL A 34 4.70 8.24 3.81
CA VAL A 34 5.25 7.75 5.09
C VAL A 34 5.86 8.89 5.89
N ASN A 35 6.58 9.80 5.24
CA ASN A 35 7.22 10.94 5.92
C ASN A 35 6.22 11.97 6.45
N ASN A 36 5.06 12.12 5.80
CA ASN A 36 4.02 13.10 6.13
C ASN A 36 2.72 12.43 6.59
N TYR A 37 2.81 11.28 7.27
CA TYR A 37 1.65 10.42 7.56
C TYR A 37 0.60 11.07 8.49
N ASP A 38 0.96 12.14 9.17
CA ASP A 38 0.17 12.89 10.14
C ASP A 38 -0.38 14.22 9.59
N ASP A 39 -0.11 14.55 8.31
CA ASP A 39 -0.66 15.73 7.62
C ASP A 39 -1.71 15.31 6.58
N PRO A 40 -3.02 15.46 6.88
CA PRO A 40 -4.09 15.09 5.96
C PRO A 40 -4.11 15.87 4.65
N GLU A 41 -3.70 17.14 4.64
CA GLU A 41 -3.72 17.99 3.44
C GLU A 41 -2.63 17.53 2.47
N THR A 42 -1.42 17.34 2.98
CA THR A 42 -0.29 16.81 2.20
C THR A 42 -0.61 15.40 1.67
N LEU A 43 -1.21 14.52 2.49
CA LEU A 43 -1.63 13.19 2.03
C LEU A 43 -2.67 13.24 0.91
N GLN A 44 -3.61 14.19 0.98
CA GLN A 44 -4.60 14.40 -0.08
C GLN A 44 -3.93 14.80 -1.39
N ASP A 45 -2.92 15.67 -1.34
CA ASP A 45 -2.19 16.13 -2.52
C ASP A 45 -1.31 15.04 -3.12
N ILE A 46 -0.55 14.30 -2.30
CA ILE A 46 0.24 13.14 -2.74
C ILE A 46 -0.64 12.08 -3.41
N ALA A 47 -1.86 11.88 -2.92
CA ALA A 47 -2.77 10.88 -3.45
C ALA A 47 -3.30 11.22 -4.86
N LYS A 48 -3.15 12.46 -5.33
CA LYS A 48 -3.63 12.90 -6.65
C LYS A 48 -2.63 12.52 -7.74
N GLY A 49 -3.13 11.96 -8.84
CA GLY A 49 -2.36 11.85 -10.09
C GLY A 49 -1.28 10.78 -10.12
N ILE A 50 -1.19 9.89 -9.12
CA ILE A 50 -0.20 8.80 -9.04
C ILE A 50 -0.44 7.62 -10.00
N GLY A 51 -1.53 7.67 -10.79
CA GLY A 51 -1.90 6.59 -11.70
C GLY A 51 -2.50 5.36 -11.01
N LYS A 52 -2.67 4.27 -11.76
CA LYS A 52 -3.24 3.04 -11.21
C LYS A 52 -2.18 2.19 -10.50
N GLY A 53 -2.50 1.78 -9.27
CA GLY A 53 -1.73 0.77 -8.55
C GLY A 53 -1.97 -0.65 -9.08
N MET A 54 -1.17 -1.59 -8.60
CA MET A 54 -1.32 -3.01 -8.91
C MET A 54 -2.70 -3.53 -8.49
N LYS A 55 -3.31 -4.40 -9.32
CA LYS A 55 -4.56 -5.08 -8.97
C LYS A 55 -4.30 -6.17 -7.92
N GLY A 56 -4.89 -6.01 -6.75
CA GLY A 56 -4.90 -7.04 -5.71
C GLY A 56 -5.95 -8.13 -5.96
N GLN A 57 -5.78 -9.27 -5.31
CA GLN A 57 -6.79 -10.33 -5.21
C GLN A 57 -7.28 -10.38 -3.76
N ALA A 58 -8.60 -10.51 -3.57
CA ALA A 58 -9.18 -10.60 -2.25
C ALA A 58 -9.02 -12.02 -1.68
N ASN A 59 -8.56 -12.13 -0.44
CA ASN A 59 -8.36 -13.42 0.23
C ASN A 59 -9.66 -14.23 0.37
N GLU A 60 -10.83 -13.58 0.42
CA GLU A 60 -12.14 -14.25 0.53
C GLU A 60 -12.42 -15.17 -0.66
N THR A 61 -12.00 -14.77 -1.86
CA THR A 61 -12.21 -15.52 -3.11
C THR A 61 -11.06 -16.44 -3.48
N MET A 62 -9.98 -16.48 -2.68
CA MET A 62 -8.84 -17.34 -2.95
C MET A 62 -9.18 -18.81 -2.62
N PRO A 63 -8.72 -19.77 -3.44
CA PRO A 63 -8.77 -21.19 -3.10
C PRO A 63 -8.08 -21.47 -1.75
N GLU A 64 -8.61 -22.39 -0.96
CA GLU A 64 -8.03 -22.72 0.36
C GLU A 64 -6.57 -23.19 0.27
N GLU A 65 -6.23 -23.90 -0.80
CA GLU A 65 -4.89 -24.42 -1.08
C GLU A 65 -3.83 -23.32 -1.24
N GLU A 66 -4.25 -22.12 -1.65
CA GLU A 66 -3.38 -20.96 -1.89
C GLU A 66 -3.28 -20.05 -0.65
N LYS A 67 -4.10 -20.27 0.39
CA LYS A 67 -4.07 -19.45 1.61
C LYS A 67 -2.90 -19.89 2.49
N LEU A 68 -2.03 -18.95 2.82
CA LEU A 68 -0.84 -19.20 3.65
C LEU A 68 -1.17 -19.67 5.08
N GLN A 69 -2.32 -19.25 5.63
CA GLN A 69 -2.79 -19.67 6.95
C GLN A 69 -4.31 -19.54 7.06
N GLY A 70 -4.99 -20.58 7.56
CA GLY A 70 -6.39 -20.49 7.97
C GLY A 70 -6.56 -19.61 9.22
N ARG A 71 -7.74 -19.02 9.44
CA ARG A 71 -8.03 -18.27 10.68
C ARG A 71 -8.25 -19.25 11.85
N GLY A 72 -7.34 -19.22 12.82
CA GLY A 72 -7.49 -19.91 14.11
C GLY A 72 -7.19 -21.41 14.07
N VAL A 73 -6.70 -21.92 15.20
CA VAL A 73 -6.91 -23.32 15.62
C VAL A 73 -8.21 -23.41 16.41
#